data_AF-A0A932FLY9-F1
#
_entry.id   AF-A0A932FLY9-F1
#
_cell.length_a   1.000
_cell.length_b   1.000
_cell.length_c   1.000
_cell.angle_alpha   90.00
_cell.angle_beta   90.00
_cell.angle_gamma   90.00
#
_symmetry.space_group_name_H-M   'P 1'
#
loop_
_entity.id
_entity.type
_entity.pdbx_description
1 polymer ?
#
loop_
_entity_poly.entity_id
_entity_poly.type
_entity_poly.pdbx_seq_one_letter_code
_entity_poly.pdbx_strand_id
1 'polypeptide(L)'
;MPERLPSPGPSYLREQEVRLGDRVFQAGMGRPSTGPDDWWLGVLWVQDDDGVVSFRDVAPTAGPPPDPPLARLGPLLAGGLSGLILEDAGRLSIRLGLLVPPDDPERPWRCPLAIRAGFRWEPARAATMLPNAIAQEVLTAFRRSVDGLSRR
;
A
#
# COMPACT_ATOMS: atom_id res chain seq x y z
N MET A 1 -14.00 13.00 8.65
CA MET A 1 -13.56 12.44 7.36
C MET A 1 -14.10 11.02 7.24
N PRO A 2 -14.49 10.58 6.03
CA PRO A 2 -15.14 9.29 5.88
C PRO A 2 -14.16 8.13 6.05
N GLU A 3 -14.63 7.01 6.62
CA GLU A 3 -13.84 5.76 6.74
C GLU A 3 -13.61 5.07 5.38
N ARG A 4 -14.34 5.50 4.33
CA ARG A 4 -14.30 5.02 2.94
C ARG A 4 -14.20 6.21 1.99
N LEU A 5 -13.71 5.99 0.77
CA LEU A 5 -13.67 7.01 -0.29
C LEU A 5 -14.37 6.50 -1.55
N PRO A 6 -14.88 7.40 -2.41
CA PRO A 6 -15.30 7.00 -3.75
C PRO A 6 -14.13 6.35 -4.50
N SER A 7 -14.44 5.51 -5.49
CA SER A 7 -13.40 4.93 -6.36
C SER A 7 -12.56 6.05 -7.01
N PRO A 8 -11.21 5.93 -7.02
CA PRO A 8 -10.34 6.94 -7.63
C PRO A 8 -10.41 7.00 -9.16
N GLY A 9 -11.26 6.16 -9.78
CA GLY A 9 -11.26 5.91 -11.22
C GLY A 9 -10.43 4.68 -11.58
N PRO A 10 -10.12 4.49 -12.87
CA PRO A 10 -9.39 3.30 -13.33
C PRO A 10 -7.97 3.26 -12.76
N SER A 11 -7.54 2.06 -12.37
CA SER A 11 -6.15 1.84 -11.97
C SER A 11 -5.21 1.98 -13.18
N TYR A 12 -3.99 2.47 -12.93
CA TYR A 12 -2.94 2.61 -13.94
C TYR A 12 -2.49 1.28 -14.51
N LEU A 13 -2.41 0.25 -13.66
CA LEU A 13 -2.23 -1.14 -14.05
C LEU A 13 -3.54 -1.89 -13.85
N ARG A 14 -3.66 -3.06 -14.49
CA ARG A 14 -4.78 -3.98 -14.20
C ARG A 14 -4.87 -4.23 -12.70
N GLU A 15 -6.06 -4.06 -12.12
CA GLU A 15 -6.28 -4.32 -10.70
C GLU A 15 -5.91 -5.77 -10.35
N GLN A 16 -5.45 -5.97 -9.13
CA GLN A 16 -5.12 -7.29 -8.61
C GLN A 16 -6.06 -7.68 -7.48
N GLU A 17 -6.58 -8.90 -7.57
CA GLU A 17 -7.52 -9.42 -6.59
C GLU A 17 -6.87 -9.65 -5.22
N VAL A 18 -7.55 -9.20 -4.16
CA VAL A 18 -7.20 -9.42 -2.75
C VAL A 18 -8.32 -10.27 -2.15
N ARG A 19 -8.00 -11.44 -1.58
CA ARG A 19 -8.99 -12.34 -0.97
C ARG A 19 -8.77 -12.44 0.54
N LEU A 20 -9.75 -12.00 1.31
CA LEU A 20 -9.72 -12.04 2.78
C LEU A 20 -10.94 -12.78 3.30
N GLY A 21 -10.77 -14.05 3.65
CA GLY A 21 -11.89 -14.95 3.94
C GLY A 21 -12.79 -15.06 2.72
N ASP A 22 -14.09 -14.80 2.90
CA ASP A 22 -15.09 -14.83 1.83
C ASP A 22 -15.22 -13.49 1.07
N ARG A 23 -14.47 -12.46 1.48
CA ARG A 23 -14.50 -11.14 0.85
C ARG A 23 -13.46 -11.04 -0.26
N VAL A 24 -13.86 -10.47 -1.38
CA VAL A 24 -13.00 -10.19 -2.53
C VAL A 24 -12.91 -8.69 -2.73
N PHE A 25 -11.69 -8.19 -2.87
CA PHE A 25 -11.41 -6.78 -3.15
C PHE A 25 -10.45 -6.67 -4.33
N GLN A 26 -10.25 -5.44 -4.80
CA GLN A 26 -9.33 -5.10 -5.87
C GLN A 26 -8.29 -4.10 -5.38
N ALA A 27 -7.01 -4.47 -5.49
CA ALA A 27 -5.89 -3.56 -5.30
C ALA A 27 -5.61 -2.80 -6.59
N GLY A 28 -5.54 -1.48 -6.50
CA GLY A 28 -5.25 -0.59 -7.61
C GLY A 28 -4.15 0.41 -7.28
N MET A 29 -3.67 1.11 -8.31
CA MET A 29 -2.68 2.16 -8.15
C MET A 29 -2.86 3.30 -9.14
N GLY A 30 -2.47 4.50 -8.71
CA GLY A 30 -2.43 5.67 -9.57
C GLY A 30 -1.21 5.62 -10.48
N ARG A 31 -1.19 6.44 -11.54
CA ARG A 31 0.02 6.59 -12.35
C ARG A 31 1.14 7.14 -11.47
N PRO A 32 2.27 6.43 -11.33
CA PRO A 32 3.35 6.91 -10.49
C PRO A 32 4.08 8.07 -11.16
N SER A 33 4.80 8.84 -10.36
CA SER A 33 5.63 9.95 -10.79
C SER A 33 6.99 9.91 -10.10
N THR A 34 8.01 10.48 -10.72
CA THR A 34 9.29 10.75 -10.05
C THR A 34 9.22 12.14 -9.41
N GLY A 35 9.43 12.20 -8.10
CA GLY A 35 9.54 13.42 -7.32
C GLY A 35 11.00 13.88 -7.16
N PRO A 36 11.24 14.86 -6.26
CA PRO A 36 12.59 15.31 -5.92
C PRO A 36 13.50 14.17 -5.46
N ASP A 37 14.81 14.31 -5.64
CA ASP A 37 15.84 13.33 -5.24
C ASP A 37 15.59 11.89 -5.73
N ASP A 38 15.00 11.78 -6.93
CA ASP A 38 14.65 10.53 -7.61
C ASP A 38 13.69 9.62 -6.83
N TRP A 39 12.89 10.18 -5.92
CA TRP A 39 11.85 9.42 -5.24
C TRP A 39 10.76 9.01 -6.24
N TRP A 40 10.56 7.71 -6.38
CA TRP A 40 9.36 7.18 -7.03
C TRP A 40 8.18 7.35 -6.09
N LEU A 41 7.10 7.98 -6.56
CA LEU A 41 5.91 8.29 -5.78
C LEU A 41 4.68 7.65 -6.43
N GLY A 42 3.84 7.01 -5.62
CA GLY A 42 2.59 6.39 -6.07
C GLY A 42 1.49 6.47 -5.02
N VAL A 43 0.24 6.39 -5.47
CA VAL A 43 -0.93 6.17 -4.61
C VAL A 43 -1.42 4.75 -4.84
N LEU A 44 -1.66 4.02 -3.75
CA LEU A 44 -2.14 2.64 -3.76
C LEU A 44 -3.45 2.57 -2.97
N TRP A 45 -4.40 1.75 -3.42
CA TRP A 45 -5.68 1.59 -2.73
C TRP A 45 -6.24 0.18 -2.87
N VAL A 46 -7.19 -0.15 -2.00
CA VAL A 46 -8.05 -1.33 -2.12
C VAL A 46 -9.50 -0.87 -2.20
N GLN A 47 -10.26 -1.46 -3.12
CA GLN A 47 -11.67 -1.12 -3.33
C GLN A 47 -12.55 -2.37 -3.50
N ASP A 48 -13.84 -2.21 -3.23
CA ASP A 48 -14.92 -3.07 -3.72
C ASP A 48 -15.85 -2.25 -4.65
N ASP A 49 -17.03 -2.77 -4.93
CA ASP A 49 -18.02 -2.14 -5.82
C ASP A 49 -18.52 -0.77 -5.31
N ASP A 50 -18.41 -0.48 -4.01
CA ASP A 50 -18.83 0.79 -3.39
C ASP A 50 -17.69 1.82 -3.33
N GLY A 51 -16.46 1.44 -3.69
CA GLY A 51 -15.27 2.29 -3.66
C GLY A 51 -14.19 1.83 -2.69
N VAL A 52 -13.31 2.75 -2.29
CA VAL A 52 -12.17 2.44 -1.42
C VAL A 52 -12.68 1.97 -0.05
N VAL A 53 -12.24 0.78 0.36
CA VAL A 53 -12.65 0.16 1.62
C VAL A 53 -11.95 0.80 2.81
N SER A 54 -12.41 0.53 4.03
CA SER A 54 -11.71 0.98 5.23
C SER A 54 -10.55 0.05 5.55
N PHE A 55 -9.48 0.54 6.19
CA PHE A 55 -8.49 -0.32 6.83
C PHE A 55 -9.14 -1.30 7.83
N ARG A 56 -10.26 -0.91 8.47
CA ARG A 56 -11.04 -1.78 9.34
C ARG A 56 -11.56 -3.04 8.64
N ASP A 57 -11.85 -2.96 7.33
CA ASP A 57 -12.36 -4.09 6.54
C ASP A 57 -11.33 -5.22 6.38
N VAL A 58 -10.06 -4.90 6.56
CA VAL A 58 -8.91 -5.82 6.41
C VAL A 58 -8.15 -6.03 7.73
N ALA A 59 -8.67 -5.48 8.84
CA ALA A 59 -8.05 -5.59 10.15
C ALA A 59 -8.09 -7.05 10.65
N PRO A 60 -7.14 -7.47 11.52
CA PRO A 60 -7.24 -8.74 12.22
C PRO A 60 -8.59 -8.89 12.93
N THR A 61 -9.20 -10.06 12.77
CA THR A 61 -10.51 -10.37 13.36
C THR A 61 -10.44 -10.73 14.84
N ALA A 62 -9.24 -11.03 15.36
CA ALA A 62 -9.02 -11.39 16.75
C ALA A 62 -7.62 -10.94 17.24
N GLY A 63 -7.52 -10.58 18.52
CA GLY A 63 -6.27 -10.17 19.17
C GLY A 63 -6.40 -8.84 19.94
N PRO A 64 -5.33 -8.40 20.62
CA PRO A 64 -5.27 -7.07 21.21
C PRO A 64 -5.42 -5.98 20.12
N PRO A 65 -5.78 -4.73 20.48
CA PRO A 65 -5.89 -3.64 19.53
C PRO A 65 -4.63 -3.57 18.65
N PRO A 66 -4.76 -3.70 17.32
CA PRO A 66 -3.61 -3.74 16.45
C PRO A 66 -2.91 -2.38 16.43
N ASP A 67 -1.58 -2.40 16.31
CA ASP A 67 -0.80 -1.20 15.99
C ASP A 67 -1.43 -0.44 14.81
N PRO A 68 -1.19 0.88 14.67
CA PRO A 68 -1.69 1.66 13.54
C PRO A 68 -1.43 0.95 12.20
N PRO A 69 -2.34 1.05 11.22
CA PRO A 69 -2.31 0.21 10.02
C PRO A 69 -0.99 0.28 9.25
N LEU A 70 -0.36 1.45 9.18
CA LEU A 70 0.94 1.62 8.51
C LEU A 70 2.11 0.97 9.25
N ALA A 71 2.03 0.83 10.58
CA ALA A 71 3.05 0.13 11.36
C ALA A 71 3.06 -1.38 11.05
N ARG A 72 1.92 -1.94 10.63
CA ARG A 72 1.83 -3.34 10.18
C ARG A 72 2.07 -3.49 8.67
N LEU A 73 1.48 -2.62 7.86
CA LEU A 73 1.61 -2.66 6.40
C LEU A 73 3.04 -2.37 5.94
N GLY A 74 3.72 -1.40 6.58
CA GLY A 74 5.04 -0.93 6.19
C GLY A 74 6.10 -2.02 6.13
N PRO A 75 6.31 -2.79 7.21
CA PRO A 75 7.26 -3.90 7.21
C PRO A 75 6.93 -4.98 6.17
N LEU A 76 5.66 -5.30 5.95
CA LEU A 76 5.23 -6.29 4.96
C LEU A 76 5.55 -5.82 3.53
N LEU A 77 5.26 -4.55 3.22
CA LEU A 77 5.52 -3.96 1.92
C LEU A 77 7.01 -3.80 1.66
N ALA A 78 7.75 -3.30 2.66
CA ALA A 78 9.20 -3.17 2.59
C ALA A 78 9.88 -4.54 2.41
N GLY A 79 9.41 -5.57 3.11
CA GLY A 79 9.90 -6.95 2.96
C GLY A 79 9.60 -7.51 1.56
N GLY A 80 8.40 -7.28 1.03
CA GLY A 80 8.01 -7.73 -0.31
C GLY A 80 8.78 -7.06 -1.46
N LEU A 81 9.36 -5.89 -1.22
CA LEU A 81 10.19 -5.14 -2.17
C LEU A 81 11.68 -5.13 -1.76
N SER A 82 12.06 -5.94 -0.78
CA SER A 82 13.43 -6.01 -0.28
C SER A 82 14.37 -6.42 -1.41
N GLY A 83 15.52 -5.76 -1.46
CA GLY A 83 16.49 -5.89 -2.54
C GLY A 83 16.19 -5.03 -3.76
N LEU A 84 14.96 -4.53 -3.98
CA LEU A 84 14.65 -3.53 -5.01
C LEU A 84 14.73 -2.10 -4.47
N ILE A 85 14.31 -1.89 -3.22
CA ILE A 85 14.41 -0.59 -2.54
C ILE A 85 15.87 -0.35 -2.15
N LEU A 86 16.34 0.88 -2.37
CA LEU A 86 17.67 1.35 -1.96
C LEU A 86 17.85 1.20 -0.47
N GLU A 87 18.91 0.51 -0.04
CA GLU A 87 19.32 0.47 1.35
C GLU A 87 20.38 1.54 1.63
N ASP A 88 20.07 2.47 2.53
CA ASP A 88 20.97 3.56 2.94
C ASP A 88 21.18 3.51 4.45
N ALA A 89 22.44 3.38 4.87
CA ALA A 89 22.85 3.23 6.27
C ALA A 89 22.05 2.16 7.05
N GLY A 90 21.80 1.01 6.42
CA GLY A 90 21.08 -0.12 7.04
C GLY A 90 19.56 0.03 7.06
N ARG A 91 19.00 0.99 6.32
CA ARG A 91 17.55 1.24 6.26
C ARG A 91 17.06 1.30 4.82
N LEU A 92 15.96 0.61 4.55
CA LEU A 92 15.28 0.71 3.27
C LEU A 92 14.69 2.11 3.07
N SER A 93 14.96 2.70 1.92
CA SER A 93 14.48 4.02 1.49
C SER A 93 13.01 3.97 1.07
N ILE A 94 12.12 3.80 2.05
CA ILE A 94 10.67 3.76 1.90
C ILE A 94 10.00 4.84 2.76
N ARG A 95 8.94 5.46 2.24
CA ARG A 95 8.09 6.41 2.97
C ARG A 95 6.63 6.09 2.69
N LEU A 96 5.85 5.83 3.74
CA LEU A 96 4.41 5.57 3.63
C LEU A 96 3.63 6.63 4.39
N GLY A 97 2.48 7.00 3.85
CA GLY A 97 1.52 7.89 4.53
C GLY A 97 0.10 7.55 4.14
N LEU A 98 -0.84 7.74 5.07
CA LEU A 98 -2.26 7.60 4.76
C LEU A 98 -2.67 8.69 3.78
N LEU A 99 -3.49 8.35 2.77
CA LEU A 99 -4.03 9.36 1.86
C LEU A 99 -4.94 10.33 2.65
N VAL A 100 -5.77 9.76 3.52
CA VAL A 100 -6.65 10.46 4.47
C VAL A 100 -6.39 9.87 5.87
N PRO A 101 -5.98 10.69 6.87
CA PRO A 101 -5.76 10.21 8.23
C PRO A 101 -7.09 9.85 8.93
N PRO A 102 -7.06 9.04 10.00
CA PRO A 102 -8.24 8.79 10.83
C PRO A 102 -8.67 10.07 11.55
N ASP A 103 -9.98 10.25 11.73
CA ASP A 103 -10.51 11.37 12.54
C ASP A 103 -10.23 11.20 14.03
N ASP A 104 -10.28 9.96 14.50
CA ASP A 104 -10.06 9.58 15.89
C ASP A 104 -8.72 8.85 16.02
N PRO A 105 -7.68 9.47 16.61
CA PRO A 105 -6.38 8.84 16.82
C PRO A 105 -6.44 7.56 17.64
N GLU A 106 -7.44 7.41 18.52
CA GLU A 106 -7.65 6.19 19.33
C GLU A 106 -8.26 5.05 18.50
N ARG A 107 -8.66 5.33 17.25
CA ARG A 107 -9.21 4.36 16.30
C ARG A 107 -8.46 4.42 14.98
N PRO A 108 -7.16 4.11 14.95
CA PRO A 108 -6.29 4.37 13.80
C PRO A 108 -6.65 3.58 12.53
N TRP A 109 -7.45 2.53 12.67
CA TRP A 109 -7.94 1.68 11.57
C TRP A 109 -9.20 2.23 10.89
N ARG A 110 -9.85 3.25 11.46
CA ARG A 110 -11.04 3.90 10.90
C ARG A 110 -10.63 5.00 9.92
N CYS A 111 -9.99 4.57 8.84
CA CYS A 111 -9.62 5.43 7.72
C CYS A 111 -9.66 4.62 6.42
N PRO A 112 -9.73 5.28 5.25
CA PRO A 112 -9.71 4.60 3.96
C PRO A 112 -8.41 3.84 3.74
N LEU A 113 -8.49 2.65 3.13
CA LEU A 113 -7.36 1.85 2.68
C LEU A 113 -6.81 2.43 1.37
N ALA A 114 -6.25 3.63 1.49
CA ALA A 114 -5.51 4.32 0.45
C ALA A 114 -4.26 4.97 1.05
N ILE A 115 -3.11 4.74 0.42
CA ILE A 115 -1.81 5.21 0.91
C ILE A 115 -1.05 5.96 -0.17
N ARG A 116 -0.24 6.91 0.26
CA ARG A 116 0.88 7.46 -0.51
C ARG A 116 2.11 6.61 -0.20
N ALA A 117 2.79 6.15 -1.23
CA ALA A 117 4.01 5.37 -1.13
C ALA A 117 5.14 6.08 -1.90
N GLY A 118 6.27 6.23 -1.23
CA GLY A 118 7.51 6.74 -1.80
C GLY A 118 8.61 5.70 -1.66
N PHE A 119 9.41 5.53 -2.71
CA PHE A 119 10.58 4.65 -2.70
C PHE A 119 11.76 5.31 -3.41
N ARG A 120 12.97 5.04 -2.93
CA ARG A 120 14.17 5.13 -3.78
C ARG A 120 14.57 3.72 -4.15
N TRP A 121 14.88 3.50 -5.42
CA TRP A 121 15.23 2.18 -5.93
C TRP A 121 16.74 1.97 -5.96
N GLU A 122 17.18 0.73 -5.79
CA GLU A 122 18.55 0.32 -6.07
C GLU A 122 18.89 0.63 -7.53
N PRO A 123 19.84 1.55 -7.83
CA PRO A 123 20.03 2.08 -9.18
C PRO A 123 20.36 0.99 -10.20
N ALA A 124 21.21 0.03 -9.83
CA ALA A 124 21.61 -1.07 -10.69
C ALA A 124 20.43 -1.99 -11.07
N ARG A 125 19.47 -2.18 -10.15
CA ARG A 125 18.28 -2.98 -10.44
C ARG A 125 17.28 -2.20 -11.27
N ALA A 126 16.97 -0.96 -10.85
CA ALA A 126 16.03 -0.11 -11.56
C ALA A 126 16.42 0.12 -13.03
N ALA A 127 17.72 0.26 -13.32
CA ALA A 127 18.24 0.44 -14.69
C ALA A 127 17.92 -0.73 -15.64
N THR A 128 17.65 -1.93 -15.11
CA THR A 128 17.34 -3.11 -15.92
C THR A 128 15.84 -3.36 -16.08
N MET A 129 15.00 -2.52 -15.46
CA MET A 129 13.54 -2.71 -15.43
C MET A 129 12.82 -1.65 -16.26
N LEU A 130 11.77 -2.08 -16.95
CA LEU A 130 10.82 -1.14 -17.55
C LEU A 130 10.01 -0.43 -16.44
N PRO A 131 9.56 0.83 -16.66
CA PRO A 131 8.76 1.55 -15.66
C PRO A 131 7.50 0.79 -15.21
N ASN A 132 6.80 0.13 -16.15
CA ASN A 132 5.62 -0.67 -15.82
C ASN A 132 5.97 -1.93 -15.00
N ALA A 133 7.17 -2.48 -15.16
CA ALA A 133 7.61 -3.62 -14.36
C ALA A 133 7.83 -3.22 -12.90
N ILE A 134 8.43 -2.05 -12.64
CA ILE A 134 8.56 -1.51 -11.28
C ILE A 134 7.18 -1.28 -10.66
N ALA A 135 6.27 -0.63 -11.39
CA ALA A 135 4.90 -0.41 -10.91
C ALA A 135 4.17 -1.72 -10.61
N GLN A 136 4.37 -2.76 -11.44
CA GLN A 136 3.79 -4.08 -11.24
C GLN A 136 4.32 -4.76 -9.97
N GLU A 137 5.62 -4.66 -9.68
CA GLU A 137 6.20 -5.17 -8.43
C GLU A 137 5.61 -4.46 -7.21
N VAL A 138 5.48 -3.13 -7.25
CA VAL A 138 4.87 -2.35 -6.17
C VAL A 138 3.42 -2.77 -5.92
N LEU A 139 2.60 -2.86 -6.96
CA LEU A 139 1.20 -3.27 -6.82
C LEU A 139 1.08 -4.71 -6.29
N THR A 140 1.94 -5.62 -6.75
CA THR A 140 1.97 -7.01 -6.31
C THR A 140 2.39 -7.14 -4.84
N ALA A 141 3.42 -6.40 -4.43
CA ALA A 141 3.87 -6.36 -3.04
C ALA A 141 2.82 -5.72 -2.12
N PHE A 142 2.15 -4.65 -2.56
CA PHE A 142 1.06 -4.03 -1.83
C PHE A 142 -0.12 -4.99 -1.62
N ARG A 143 -0.59 -5.64 -2.69
CA ARG A 143 -1.65 -6.67 -2.62
C ARG A 143 -1.31 -7.76 -1.60
N ARG A 144 -0.09 -8.33 -1.68
CA ARG A 144 0.40 -9.34 -0.71
C ARG A 144 0.46 -8.81 0.72
N SER A 145 0.82 -7.54 0.90
CA SER A 145 0.91 -6.92 2.21
C SER A 145 -0.47 -6.73 2.84
N VAL A 146 -1.48 -6.38 2.03
CA VAL A 146 -2.88 -6.32 2.47
C VAL A 146 -3.39 -7.70 2.86
N ASP A 147 -3.11 -8.74 2.05
CA ASP A 147 -3.41 -10.12 2.44
C ASP A 147 -2.80 -10.48 3.81
N GLY A 148 -1.59 -10.00 4.07
CA GLY A 148 -0.86 -10.18 5.32
C GLY A 148 -1.41 -9.42 6.52
N LEU A 149 -2.15 -8.33 6.34
CA LEU A 149 -2.73 -7.55 7.46
C LEU A 149 -3.76 -8.35 8.26
N SER A 150 -4.50 -9.23 7.58
CA SER A 150 -5.49 -10.12 8.21
C SER A 150 -4.84 -11.23 9.05
N ARG A 151 -3.56 -11.51 8.81
CA ARG A 151 -2.80 -12.57 9.50
C ARG A 151 -2.25 -12.05 10.82
N ARG A 152 -2.25 -12.92 11.83
CA ARG A 152 -1.83 -12.60 13.20
C ARG A 152 -0.31 -12.60 13.30
#